data_AF-A0A7V1IFN4-F1
#
_entry.id   AF-A0A7V1IFN4-F1
#
_cell.length_a   1.000
_cell.length_b   1.000
_cell.length_c   1.000
_cell.angle_alpha   90.00
_cell.angle_beta   90.00
_cell.angle_gamma   90.00
#
_symmetry.space_group_name_H-M   'P 1'
#
loop_
_entity.id
_entity.type
_entity.pdbx_description
1 polymer ?
#
loop_
_entity_poly.entity_id
_entity_poly.type
_entity_poly.pdbx_seq_one_letter_code
_entity_poly.pdbx_strand_id
1 'polypeptide(L)'
;MKRLFNRAAEVLRGNDRGSHTVPAPNLYPLQWAWDSAFAAIGWACIDPPRGLREMRSLLEGQWEDGRIPHIRFDPHSSEYFPGPELWGSGGTSSIT
;
A
#
# COMPACT_ATOMS: atom_id res chain seq x y z
N MET A 1 27.68 -1.16 -2.24
CA MET A 1 26.48 -0.83 -1.43
C MET A 1 25.65 0.34 -1.99
N LYS A 2 26.22 1.54 -2.21
CA LYS A 2 25.46 2.72 -2.69
C LYS A 2 24.58 2.49 -3.93
N ARG A 3 25.07 1.72 -4.92
CA ARG A 3 24.30 1.37 -6.13
C ARG A 3 23.01 0.61 -5.81
N LEU A 4 23.06 -0.38 -4.90
CA LEU A 4 21.88 -1.16 -4.51
C LEU A 4 20.89 -0.32 -3.72
N PHE A 5 21.39 0.54 -2.83
CA PHE A 5 20.55 1.48 -2.09
C PHE A 5 19.81 2.44 -3.04
N ASN A 6 20.52 3.10 -3.96
CA ASN A 6 19.91 4.02 -4.92
C ASN A 6 18.85 3.32 -5.78
N ARG A 7 19.14 2.09 -6.23
CA ARG A 7 18.19 1.32 -7.02
C ARG A 7 16.95 0.93 -6.23
N ALA A 8 17.09 0.55 -4.96
CA ALA A 8 15.95 0.27 -4.08
C ALA A 8 15.10 1.53 -3.83
N ALA A 9 15.74 2.69 -3.64
CA ALA A 9 15.04 3.96 -3.49
C ALA A 9 14.29 4.38 -4.77
N GLU A 10 14.83 4.10 -5.95
CA GLU A 10 14.14 4.31 -7.23
C GLU A 10 12.90 3.42 -7.36
N VAL A 11 12.97 2.16 -6.93
CA VAL A 11 11.80 1.26 -6.92
C VAL A 11 10.70 1.80 -6.03
N LEU A 12 11.01 2.21 -4.79
CA LEU A 12 10.02 2.79 -3.88
C LEU A 12 9.39 4.07 -4.44
N ARG A 13 10.19 4.96 -5.03
CA ARG A 13 9.68 6.19 -5.66
C ARG A 13 8.82 5.92 -6.90
N GLY A 14 9.19 4.94 -7.73
CA GLY A 14 8.39 4.57 -8.91
C GLY A 14 7.05 3.92 -8.56
N ASN A 15 6.99 3.27 -7.40
CA ASN A 15 5.79 2.63 -6.89
C ASN A 15 4.95 3.55 -5.98
N ASP A 16 5.41 4.76 -5.69
CA ASP A 16 4.68 5.72 -4.88
C ASP A 16 3.43 6.23 -5.64
N ARG A 17 2.30 6.34 -4.94
CA ARG A 17 1.04 6.95 -5.41
C ARG A 17 0.68 8.21 -4.61
N GLY A 18 1.65 8.75 -3.85
CA GLY A 18 1.53 9.95 -3.03
C GLY A 18 1.21 9.62 -1.57
N SER A 19 0.14 8.86 -1.33
CA SER A 19 -0.28 8.44 0.02
C SER A 19 0.17 7.02 0.40
N HIS A 20 0.28 6.14 -0.58
CA HIS A 20 0.63 4.74 -0.42
C HIS A 20 1.58 4.25 -1.52
N THR A 21 2.22 3.12 -1.29
CA THR A 21 3.14 2.48 -2.23
C THR A 21 2.50 1.20 -2.75
N VAL A 22 2.43 1.02 -4.06
CA VAL A 22 1.92 -0.23 -4.64
C VAL A 22 3.03 -1.29 -4.68
N PRO A 23 2.76 -2.57 -4.38
CA PRO A 23 3.81 -3.60 -4.38
C PRO A 23 4.45 -3.80 -5.76
N ALA A 24 3.61 -3.85 -6.79
CA ALA A 24 4.03 -4.03 -8.17
C ALA A 24 3.02 -3.34 -9.10
N PRO A 25 3.38 -2.23 -9.78
CA PRO A 25 2.44 -1.38 -10.51
C PRO A 25 1.47 -2.07 -11.46
N ASN A 26 1.87 -3.18 -12.08
CA ASN A 26 1.06 -3.89 -13.07
C ASN A 26 0.30 -5.10 -12.48
N LEU A 27 0.85 -5.74 -11.44
CA LEU A 27 0.29 -6.98 -10.88
C LEU A 27 -0.51 -6.73 -9.60
N TYR A 28 -0.03 -5.80 -8.78
CA TYR A 28 -0.64 -5.38 -7.51
C TYR A 28 -0.76 -3.86 -7.52
N PRO A 29 -1.72 -3.30 -8.25
CA PRO A 29 -1.87 -1.86 -8.44
C PRO A 29 -2.57 -1.14 -7.27
N LEU A 30 -2.75 -1.81 -6.13
CA LEU A 30 -3.49 -1.32 -4.97
C LEU A 30 -2.59 -1.25 -3.73
N GLN A 31 -3.10 -0.65 -2.65
CA GLN A 31 -2.45 -0.65 -1.35
C GLN A 31 -2.70 -1.98 -0.63
N TRP A 32 -1.62 -2.63 -0.18
CA TRP A 32 -1.66 -3.88 0.58
C TRP A 32 -1.06 -3.68 1.98
N ALA A 33 -1.68 -4.26 3.00
CA ALA A 33 -1.35 -3.96 4.40
C ALA A 33 0.10 -4.26 4.78
N TRP A 34 0.52 -5.51 4.61
CA TRP A 34 1.88 -5.94 4.93
C TRP A 34 2.93 -5.31 4.01
N ASP A 35 2.66 -5.16 2.71
CA ASP A 35 3.53 -4.46 1.78
C ASP A 35 3.72 -2.99 2.18
N SER A 36 2.66 -2.29 2.59
CA SER A 36 2.75 -0.94 3.13
C SER A 36 3.61 -0.88 4.38
N ALA A 37 3.54 -1.87 5.28
CA ALA A 37 4.40 -1.92 6.45
C ALA A 37 5.89 -2.06 6.07
N PHE A 38 6.22 -2.92 5.10
CA PHE A 38 7.58 -3.06 4.60
C PHE A 38 8.05 -1.84 3.79
N ALA A 39 7.17 -1.24 3.00
CA ALA A 39 7.46 -0.01 2.28
C ALA A 39 7.75 1.15 3.25
N ALA A 40 7.00 1.26 4.35
CA ALA A 40 7.24 2.26 5.39
C ALA A 40 8.61 2.10 6.05
N ILE A 41 9.08 0.87 6.28
CA ILE A 41 10.45 0.59 6.76
C ILE A 41 11.48 1.10 5.74
N GLY A 42 11.28 0.85 4.44
CA GLY A 42 12.14 1.36 3.39
C GLY A 42 12.15 2.89 3.31
N TRP A 43 10.97 3.51 3.39
CA TRP A 43 10.81 4.96 3.43
C TRP A 43 11.46 5.58 4.67
N ALA A 44 11.47 4.92 5.83
CA ALA A 44 12.15 5.41 7.03
C ALA A 44 13.66 5.64 6.81
N CYS A 45 14.28 4.96 5.84
CA CYS A 45 15.67 5.17 5.46
C CYS A 45 15.89 6.27 4.40
N ILE A 46 14.83 6.78 3.78
CA ILE A 46 14.88 7.68 2.61
C ILE A 46 14.20 9.03 2.92
N ASP A 47 12.96 8.98 3.40
CA ASP A 47 12.07 10.09 3.76
C ASP A 47 11.11 9.60 4.88
N PRO A 48 11.49 9.74 6.16
CA PRO A 48 10.68 9.27 7.28
C PRO A 48 9.26 9.87 7.31
N PRO A 49 9.04 11.17 7.03
CA PRO A 49 7.69 11.71 6.86
C PRO A 49 6.84 10.97 5.81
N ARG A 50 7.43 10.55 4.67
CA ARG A 50 6.71 9.72 3.68
C ARG A 50 6.36 8.34 4.24
N GLY A 51 7.25 7.72 5.00
CA GLY A 51 6.97 6.44 5.68
C GLY A 51 5.82 6.53 6.69
N LEU A 52 5.73 7.65 7.43
CA LEU A 52 4.58 7.91 8.30
C LEU A 52 3.27 8.10 7.52
N ARG A 53 3.32 8.76 6.35
CA ARG A 53 2.14 8.89 5.47
C ARG A 53 1.63 7.54 4.97
N GLU A 54 2.54 6.61 4.65
CA GLU A 54 2.20 5.24 4.25
C GLU A 54 1.33 4.54 5.31
N MET A 55 1.81 4.56 6.56
CA MET A 55 1.10 3.94 7.69
C MET A 55 -0.21 4.64 8.00
N ARG A 56 -0.26 5.98 7.90
CA ARG A 56 -1.50 6.75 8.08
C ARG A 56 -2.54 6.34 7.04
N SER A 57 -2.16 6.27 5.76
CA SER A 57 -3.07 5.88 4.69
C SER A 57 -3.59 4.44 4.86
N LEU A 58 -2.76 3.52 5.36
CA LEU A 58 -3.21 2.17 5.70
C LEU A 58 -4.26 2.17 6.83
N LEU A 59 -3.99 2.92 7.90
CA LEU A 59 -4.86 2.99 9.08
C LEU A 59 -6.17 3.75 8.82
N GLU A 60 -6.23 4.63 7.82
CA GLU A 60 -7.49 5.22 7.34
C GLU A 60 -8.48 4.18 6.79
N GLY A 61 -8.01 2.98 6.41
CA GLY A 61 -8.86 1.87 6.03
C GLY A 61 -9.33 0.99 7.20
N GLN A 62 -8.91 1.26 8.43
CA GLN A 62 -9.24 0.44 9.59
C GLN A 62 -10.76 0.38 9.79
N TRP A 63 -11.28 -0.83 10.04
CA TRP A 63 -12.70 -1.06 10.29
C TRP A 63 -13.10 -0.58 11.69
N GLU A 64 -14.40 -0.38 11.92
CA GLU A 64 -14.92 0.10 13.21
C GLU A 64 -14.55 -0.83 14.39
N ASP A 65 -14.37 -2.12 14.11
CA ASP A 65 -13.97 -3.13 15.11
C ASP A 65 -12.44 -3.25 15.29
N GLY A 66 -11.67 -2.39 14.63
CA GLY A 66 -10.22 -2.29 14.77
C GLY A 66 -9.42 -3.16 13.81
N ARG A 67 -10.06 -3.97 12.95
CA ARG A 67 -9.33 -4.75 11.93
C ARG A 67 -8.72 -3.84 10.86
N ILE A 68 -7.49 -4.14 10.46
CA ILE A 68 -6.82 -3.47 9.34
C ILE A 68 -7.09 -4.32 8.09
N PRO A 69 -7.66 -3.73 7.02
CA PRO A 69 -7.95 -4.48 5.80
C PRO A 69 -6.66 -4.90 5.12
N HIS A 70 -6.68 -6.05 4.47
CA HIS A 70 -5.52 -6.54 3.74
C HIS A 70 -5.27 -5.75 2.45
N ILE A 71 -6.33 -5.38 1.73
CA ILE A 71 -6.28 -4.52 0.54
C ILE A 71 -7.18 -3.32 0.78
N ARG A 72 -6.71 -2.12 0.38
CA ARG A 72 -7.56 -0.94 0.20
C ARG A 72 -7.76 -0.71 -1.30
N PHE A 73 -9.00 -0.79 -1.75
CA PHE A 73 -9.35 -0.57 -3.15
C PHE A 73 -9.45 0.93 -3.44
N ASP A 74 -8.93 1.35 -4.59
CA ASP A 74 -9.14 2.70 -5.10
C ASP A 74 -10.52 2.74 -5.79
N PRO A 75 -11.46 3.63 -5.39
CA PRO A 75 -12.77 3.77 -6.04
C PRO A 75 -12.70 4.06 -7.54
N HIS A 76 -11.55 4.54 -8.03
CA HIS A 76 -11.32 4.90 -9.42
C HIS A 76 -10.58 3.81 -10.23
N SER A 77 -10.21 2.69 -9.61
CA SER A 77 -9.47 1.60 -10.26
C SER A 77 -10.30 0.31 -10.31
N SER A 78 -10.62 -0.15 -11.51
CA SER A 78 -11.47 -1.33 -11.76
C SER A 78 -10.71 -2.59 -12.20
N GLU A 79 -9.38 -2.56 -12.23
CA GLU A 79 -8.59 -3.57 -12.96
C GLU A 79 -8.08 -4.74 -12.09
N TYR A 80 -8.20 -4.69 -10.75
CA TYR A 80 -7.71 -5.76 -9.86
C TYR A 80 -8.81 -6.75 -9.48
N PHE A 81 -8.52 -8.05 -9.61
CA PHE A 81 -9.41 -9.14 -9.23
C PHE A 81 -8.81 -10.01 -8.12
N PRO A 82 -9.59 -10.42 -7.10
CA PRO A 82 -11.01 -10.11 -6.86
C PRO A 82 -11.24 -8.66 -6.42
N GLY A 83 -12.16 -7.98 -7.11
CA GLY A 83 -12.51 -6.58 -6.89
C GLY A 83 -13.44 -6.37 -5.68
N PRO A 84 -13.70 -5.11 -5.29
CA PRO A 84 -14.40 -4.77 -4.05
C PRO A 84 -15.82 -5.36 -3.97
N GLU A 85 -16.53 -5.46 -5.10
CA GLU A 85 -17.84 -6.10 -5.22
C GLU A 85 -17.85 -7.58 -4.80
N LEU A 86 -16.77 -8.33 -4.99
CA LEU A 86 -16.72 -9.73 -4.56
C LEU A 86 -16.48 -9.87 -3.06
N TRP A 87 -15.85 -8.87 -2.44
CA TRP A 87 -15.54 -8.88 -1.00
C TRP A 87 -16.72 -8.44 -0.14
N GLY A 88 -17.55 -7.51 -0.62
CA GLY A 88 -18.70 -7.00 0.14
C GLY A 88 -18.33 -6.16 1.37
N SER A 89 -17.05 -5.77 1.52
CA SER A 89 -16.50 -5.03 2.65
C SER A 89 -16.14 -3.57 2.32
N GLY A 90 -17.03 -2.88 1.59
CA GLY A 90 -16.98 -1.42 1.44
C GLY A 90 -15.69 -0.85 0.84
N GLY A 91 -15.10 -1.50 -0.17
CA GLY A 91 -13.86 -1.03 -0.79
C GLY A 91 -12.58 -1.48 -0.06
N THR A 92 -12.67 -2.52 0.77
CA THR A 92 -11.50 -3.15 1.42
C THR A 92 -11.60 -4.68 1.39
N SER A 93 -10.54 -5.43 1.76
CA SER A 93 -10.58 -6.90 1.87
C SER A 93 -10.08 -7.45 3.22
N SER A 94 -10.43 -8.70 3.51
CA SER A 94 -9.89 -9.52 4.61
C SER A 94 -8.88 -10.53 4.06
N ILE A 95 -7.95 -11.03 4.91
CA ILE A 95 -7.05 -12.13 4.53
C ILE A 95 -7.68 -13.52 4.73
N THR A 96 -8.87 -13.59 5.34
CA THR A 96 -9.69 -14.80 5.58
C THR A 96 -11.17 -14.47 5.63
#